data_AF-A0A7C1KXU2-F1
#
_entry.id   AF-A0A7C1KXU2-F1
#
_cell.length_a   1.000
_cell.length_b   1.000
_cell.length_c   1.000
_cell.angle_alpha   90.00
_cell.angle_beta   90.00
_cell.angle_gamma   90.00
#
_symmetry.space_group_name_H-M   'P 1'
#
loop_
_entity.id
_entity.type
_entity.pdbx_description
1 polymer ?
#
loop_
_entity_poly.entity_id
_entity_poly.type
_entity_poly.pdbx_seq_one_letter_code
_entity_poly.pdbx_strand_id
1 'polypeptide(L)'
;MIFRYLADKPLRMREARTILAYAKENYSTLPFAERWVAGLVPRFKLGLALRQLVSSKSLHAYHILRECERGLVAQAEHSIRVTNSGCEILTEE
;
A
#
# COMPACT_ATOMS: atom_id res chain seq x y z
N MET A 1 6.29 4.34 3.82
CA MET A 1 5.86 2.93 3.65
C MET A 1 4.70 2.83 2.67
N ILE A 2 4.47 1.66 2.07
CA ILE A 2 3.29 1.34 1.24
C ILE A 2 2.44 0.29 1.96
N PHE A 3 1.11 0.42 1.88
CA PHE A 3 0.14 -0.47 2.50
C PHE A 3 -0.97 -0.85 1.52
N ARG A 4 -1.72 -1.92 1.80
CA ARG A 4 -2.94 -2.30 1.06
C ARG A 4 -4.02 -2.71 2.04
N TYR A 5 -5.24 -2.24 1.82
CA TYR A 5 -6.40 -2.69 2.59
C TYR A 5 -6.72 -4.16 2.30
N LEU A 6 -7.01 -4.91 3.36
CA LEU A 6 -7.37 -6.33 3.26
C LEU A 6 -8.82 -6.54 3.67
N ALA A 7 -9.17 -6.14 4.90
CA ALA A 7 -10.48 -6.42 5.47
C ALA A 7 -10.76 -5.54 6.70
N ASP A 8 -12.04 -5.36 6.98
CA ASP A 8 -12.52 -4.78 8.22
C ASP A 8 -12.25 -5.72 9.40
N LYS A 9 -11.74 -5.14 10.51
CA LYS A 9 -11.56 -5.82 11.78
C LYS A 9 -12.03 -4.93 12.92
N PRO A 10 -12.45 -5.50 14.06
CA PRO A 10 -12.78 -4.73 15.24
C PRO A 10 -11.52 -4.05 15.80
N LEU A 11 -11.47 -2.72 15.73
CA LEU A 11 -10.34 -1.90 16.20
C LEU A 11 -10.79 -1.01 17.35
N ARG A 12 -10.01 -0.98 18.45
CA ARG A 12 -10.29 -0.11 19.60
C ARG A 12 -9.85 1.34 19.37
N MET A 13 -8.72 1.56 18.69
CA MET A 13 -8.19 2.90 18.44
C MET A 13 -9.00 3.63 17.38
N ARG A 14 -9.37 4.89 17.66
CA ARG A 14 -10.16 5.72 16.74
C ARG A 14 -9.37 6.05 15.48
N GLU A 15 -8.11 6.41 15.62
CA GLU A 15 -7.21 6.80 14.53
C GLU A 15 -7.01 5.64 13.54
N ALA A 16 -6.87 4.41 14.05
CA ALA A 16 -6.79 3.22 13.20
C ALA A 16 -8.08 3.00 12.40
N ARG A 17 -9.26 3.18 13.03
CA ARG A 17 -10.55 3.11 12.32
C ARG A 17 -10.68 4.18 11.24
N THR A 18 -10.26 5.42 11.54
CA THR A 18 -10.29 6.54 10.59
C THR A 18 -9.43 6.23 9.36
N ILE A 19 -8.19 5.76 9.55
CA ILE A 19 -7.30 5.39 8.45
C ILE A 19 -7.89 4.21 7.66
N LEU A 20 -8.40 3.17 8.35
CA LEU A 20 -8.94 1.99 7.67
C LEU A 20 -10.16 2.32 6.82
N ALA A 21 -11.10 3.12 7.34
CA ALA A 21 -12.29 3.55 6.61
C ALA A 21 -11.90 4.38 5.37
N TYR A 22 -11.00 5.35 5.55
CA TYR A 22 -10.51 6.17 4.43
C TYR A 22 -9.82 5.31 3.37
N ALA A 23 -8.96 4.37 3.77
CA ALA A 23 -8.25 3.49 2.85
C ALA A 23 -9.21 2.58 2.07
N LYS A 24 -10.22 2.02 2.74
CA LYS A 24 -11.25 1.20 2.10
C LYS A 24 -12.03 1.98 1.05
N GLU A 25 -12.44 3.21 1.37
CA GLU A 25 -13.25 4.05 0.49
C GLU A 25 -12.46 4.59 -0.71
N ASN A 26 -11.21 5.03 -0.49
CA ASN A 26 -10.45 5.75 -1.52
C ASN A 26 -9.52 4.85 -2.34
N TYR A 27 -9.08 3.71 -1.79
CA TYR A 27 -8.09 2.84 -2.44
C TYR A 27 -8.60 1.42 -2.64
N SER A 28 -9.61 0.98 -1.89
CA SER A 28 -10.15 -0.38 -1.94
C SER A 28 -9.02 -1.42 -1.87
N THR A 29 -8.79 -2.21 -2.92
CA THR A 29 -7.74 -3.23 -2.96
C THR A 29 -6.40 -2.73 -3.52
N LEU A 30 -6.32 -1.47 -3.96
CA LEU A 30 -5.09 -0.88 -4.48
C LEU A 30 -4.13 -0.47 -3.34
N PRO A 31 -2.81 -0.53 -3.58
CA PRO A 31 -1.83 -0.03 -2.61
C PRO A 31 -1.92 1.49 -2.43
N PHE A 32 -1.63 1.95 -1.21
CA PHE A 32 -1.56 3.36 -0.85
C PHE A 32 -0.33 3.68 0.00
N ALA A 33 0.13 4.93 -0.07
CA ALA A 33 1.29 5.36 0.67
C ALA A 33 0.92 5.95 2.04
N GLU A 34 1.79 5.75 3.04
CA GLU A 34 1.68 6.37 4.37
C GLU A 34 1.44 7.88 4.32
N ARG A 35 2.15 8.57 3.42
CA ARG A 35 2.06 10.03 3.23
C ARG A 35 0.68 10.50 2.78
N TRP A 36 -0.11 9.65 2.14
CA TRP A 36 -1.46 10.00 1.67
C TRP A 36 -2.48 10.02 2.82
N VAL A 37 -2.23 9.26 3.89
CA VAL A 37 -3.10 9.19 5.08
C VAL A 37 -2.56 9.98 6.27
N ALA A 38 -1.37 10.60 6.13
CA ALA A 38 -0.68 11.27 7.23
C ALA A 38 -1.43 12.48 7.81
N GLY A 39 -2.30 13.12 7.02
CA GLY A 39 -3.13 14.25 7.45
C GLY A 39 -4.44 13.86 8.15
N LEU A 40 -4.82 12.58 8.15
CA LEU A 40 -6.11 12.13 8.70
C LEU A 40 -6.12 12.08 10.23
N VAL A 41 -4.93 11.97 10.84
CA VAL A 41 -4.76 11.78 12.28
C VAL A 41 -3.54 12.57 12.77
N PRO A 42 -3.44 12.90 14.07
CA PRO A 42 -2.25 13.55 14.61
C PRO A 42 -0.98 12.76 14.30
N ARG A 43 0.07 13.44 13.83
CA ARG A 43 1.32 12.83 13.35
C ARG A 43 1.94 11.85 14.35
N PHE A 44 1.89 12.16 15.65
CA PHE A 44 2.44 11.31 16.72
C PHE A 44 1.67 9.99 16.90
N LYS A 45 0.43 9.87 16.39
CA LYS A 45 -0.39 8.65 16.46
C LYS A 45 -0.35 7.82 15.17
N LEU A 46 0.04 8.41 14.03
CA LEU A 46 0.01 7.77 12.72
C LEU A 46 0.74 6.42 12.71
N GLY A 47 2.00 6.40 13.17
CA GLY A 47 2.80 5.19 13.19
C GLY A 47 2.22 4.08 14.09
N LEU A 48 1.66 4.45 15.24
CA LEU A 48 1.01 3.52 16.15
C LEU A 48 -0.27 2.92 15.54
N ALA A 49 -1.09 3.76 14.90
CA ALA A 49 -2.32 3.33 14.23
C ALA A 49 -2.01 2.38 13.06
N LEU A 50 -1.06 2.72 12.20
CA LEU A 50 -0.64 1.86 11.09
C LEU A 50 -0.05 0.52 11.57
N ARG A 51 0.78 0.53 12.62
CA ARG A 51 1.30 -0.70 13.22
C ARG A 51 0.17 -1.58 13.76
N GLN A 52 -0.83 -1.00 14.43
CA GLN A 52 -1.98 -1.74 14.90
C GLN A 52 -2.76 -2.39 13.73
N LEU A 53 -2.97 -1.63 12.65
CA LEU A 53 -3.69 -2.11 11.47
C LEU A 53 -2.98 -3.26 10.74
N VAL A 54 -1.65 -3.21 10.68
CA VAL A 54 -0.85 -4.31 10.14
C VAL A 54 -0.91 -5.53 11.06
N SER A 55 -0.76 -5.33 12.38
CA SER A 55 -0.84 -6.40 13.37
C SER A 55 -2.21 -7.09 13.40
N SER A 56 -3.30 -6.33 13.22
CA SER A 56 -4.66 -6.87 13.13
C SER A 56 -4.96 -7.54 11.78
N LYS A 57 -4.02 -7.55 10.84
CA LYS A 57 -4.21 -8.01 9.45
C LYS A 57 -5.36 -7.28 8.73
N SER A 58 -5.62 -6.04 9.11
CA SER A 58 -6.54 -5.14 8.39
C SER A 58 -5.86 -4.48 7.21
N LEU A 59 -4.55 -4.23 7.33
CA LEU A 59 -3.67 -3.80 6.26
C LEU A 59 -2.55 -4.81 6.04
N HIS A 60 -2.12 -4.93 4.79
CA HIS A 60 -0.83 -5.53 4.43
C HIS A 60 0.21 -4.41 4.26
N ALA A 61 1.43 -4.60 4.76
CA ALA A 61 2.53 -3.66 4.56
C ALA A 61 3.50 -4.19 3.51
N TYR A 62 3.82 -3.37 2.51
CA TYR A 62 4.90 -3.62 1.57
C TYR A 62 6.16 -2.93 2.09
N HIS A 63 7.09 -3.72 2.62
CA HIS A 63 8.36 -3.24 3.14
C HIS A 63 9.30 -2.85 2.00
N ILE A 64 10.24 -1.96 2.31
CA ILE A 64 11.33 -1.62 1.40
C ILE A 64 12.13 -2.90 1.12
N LEU A 65 12.23 -3.27 -0.16
CA LEU A 65 13.05 -4.37 -0.62
C LEU A 65 14.46 -3.83 -0.87
N ARG A 66 15.45 -4.40 -0.18
CA ARG A 66 16.86 -4.03 -0.31
C ARG A 66 17.63 -5.22 -0.86
N GLU A 67 18.51 -4.98 -1.81
CA GLU A 67 19.47 -5.98 -2.30
C GLU A 67 20.32 -6.50 -1.12
N CYS A 68 20.52 -7.82 -1.05
CA CYS A 68 21.07 -8.51 0.11
C CYS A 68 22.49 -8.04 0.44
N GLU A 69 23.32 -7.87 -0.60
CA GLU A 69 24.72 -7.45 -0.51
C GLU A 69 24.90 -5.94 -0.68
N ARG A 70 23.78 -5.19 -0.79
CA ARG A 70 23.76 -3.73 -1.04
C ARG A 70 24.34 -3.33 -2.39
N GLY A 71 24.27 -4.23 -3.37
CA GLY A 71 24.60 -3.93 -4.76
C GLY A 71 23.71 -2.83 -5.35
N LEU A 72 24.15 -2.29 -6.48
CA LEU A 72 23.35 -1.36 -7.28
C LEU A 72 22.19 -2.12 -7.94
N VAL A 73 21.01 -1.50 -7.96
CA VAL A 73 19.79 -2.07 -8.55
C VAL A 73 19.32 -1.17 -9.69
N ALA A 74 19.00 -1.77 -10.83
CA ALA A 74 18.32 -1.13 -11.95
C ALA A 74 16.98 -1.85 -12.22
N GLN A 75 15.98 -1.12 -12.73
CA GLN A 75 14.64 -1.65 -13.04
C GLN A 75 14.16 -1.08 -14.38
N ALA A 76 13.47 -1.91 -15.17
CA ALA A 76 12.65 -1.52 -16.32
C ALA A 76 11.30 -2.26 -16.22
N GLU A 77 10.20 -1.61 -16.62
CA GLU A 77 8.85 -2.17 -16.48
C GLU A 77 7.96 -1.71 -17.65
N HIS A 78 7.22 -2.66 -18.24
CA HIS A 78 6.15 -2.39 -19.20
C HIS A 78 4.88 -3.17 -18.82
N SER A 79 3.72 -2.56 -19.07
CA SER A 79 2.43 -3.25 -19.05
C SER A 79 2.07 -3.73 -20.45
N ILE A 80 1.71 -5.02 -20.59
CA ILE A 80 1.34 -5.64 -21.87
C ILE A 80 -0.09 -6.20 -21.85
N ARG A 81 -0.77 -6.13 -22.99
CA ARG A 81 -2.05 -6.80 -23.24
C ARG A 81 -1.84 -7.97 -24.18
N VAL A 82 -2.10 -9.18 -23.71
CA VAL A 82 -2.02 -10.42 -24.52
C VAL A 82 -3.28 -10.55 -25.37
N THR A 83 -3.11 -10.79 -26.67
CA THR A 83 -4.20 -10.95 -27.65
C THR A 83 -4.02 -12.24 -28.44
N ASN A 84 -5.02 -12.62 -29.23
CA ASN A 84 -4.96 -13.82 -30.07
C ASN A 84 -3.87 -13.76 -31.16
N SER A 85 -3.42 -12.55 -31.52
CA SER A 85 -2.42 -12.31 -32.58
C SER A 85 -1.05 -11.90 -32.05
N GLY A 86 -0.84 -11.87 -30.72
CA GLY A 86 0.44 -11.51 -30.11
C GLY A 86 0.28 -10.74 -28.80
N CYS A 87 1.14 -9.74 -28.58
CA CYS A 87 1.04 -8.83 -27.46
C CYS A 87 1.13 -7.38 -27.91
N GLU A 88 0.39 -6.52 -27.22
CA GLU A 88 0.43 -5.07 -27.38
C GLU A 88 1.08 -4.47 -26.14
N ILE A 89 2.04 -3.56 -26.33
CA ILE A 89 2.70 -2.89 -25.23
C ILE A 89 1.94 -1.59 -24.95
N LEU A 90 1.42 -1.45 -23.74
CA LEU A 90 0.52 -0.35 -23.35
C LEU A 90 1.27 0.89 -22.85
N THR A 91 2.58 0.80 -22.71
CA THR A 91 3.44 1.78 -22.01
C THR A 91 4.71 2.10 -22.78
N GLU A 92 4.72 1.80 -24.09
CA GLU A 92 5.75 2.33 -25.00
C GLU A 92 5.53 3.84 -25.17
N GLU A 93 6.61 4.62 -25.01
CA GLU A 93 6.64 6.07 -25.28
C GLU A 93 6.83 6.35 -26.78
#